data_AF-A0AAU2RW54-F1
#
_entry.id   AF-A0AAU2RW54-F1
#
_cell.length_a   1.000
_cell.length_b   1.000
_cell.length_c   1.000
_cell.angle_alpha   90.00
_cell.angle_beta   90.00
_cell.angle_gamma   90.00
#
_symmetry.space_group_name_H-M   'P 1'
#
loop_
_entity.id
_entity.type
_entity.pdbx_description
1 polymer ?
#
loop_
_entity_poly.entity_id
_entity_poly.type
_entity_poly.pdbx_seq_one_letter_code
_entity_poly.pdbx_strand_id
1 'polypeptide(L)'
;MGTSTSPAFDTEALRRGTEEANAATLTSLYADDAELRVVDRNTQPSHPKVMHGRSEIGAMYDDVCSREMTHKVEQCVVQGDQVAFTESCEYPDGVRVLASSMISLRDGKIIDHTMIQAWDE
;
A
#
# COMPACT_ATOMS: atom_id res chain seq x y z
N MET A 1 -22.05 11.82 -26.14
CA MET A 1 -21.63 11.16 -24.90
C MET A 1 -20.12 11.28 -24.82
N GLY A 2 -19.60 12.15 -23.95
CA GLY A 2 -18.16 12.26 -23.73
C GLY A 2 -17.72 11.11 -22.83
N THR A 3 -16.80 10.28 -23.28
CA THR A 3 -16.08 9.34 -22.42
C THR A 3 -15.18 10.17 -21.52
N SER A 4 -15.67 10.53 -20.33
CA SER A 4 -14.78 10.97 -19.25
C SER A 4 -13.91 9.78 -18.89
N THR A 5 -12.68 9.76 -19.41
CA THR A 5 -11.67 8.82 -18.94
C THR A 5 -11.43 9.13 -17.48
N SER A 6 -11.89 8.26 -16.57
CA SER A 6 -11.54 8.35 -15.16
C SER A 6 -10.00 8.40 -15.03
N PRO A 7 -9.45 9.15 -14.07
CA PRO A 7 -8.01 9.25 -13.90
C PRO A 7 -7.40 7.85 -13.75
N ALA A 8 -6.30 7.59 -14.45
CA ALA A 8 -5.54 6.37 -14.24
C ALA A 8 -4.82 6.41 -12.88
N PHE A 9 -4.59 5.24 -12.29
CA PHE A 9 -3.79 5.13 -11.07
C PHE A 9 -2.33 5.50 -11.33
N ASP A 10 -1.74 6.28 -10.42
CA ASP A 10 -0.38 6.78 -10.54
C ASP A 10 0.62 5.77 -9.95
N THR A 11 1.07 4.82 -10.77
CA THR A 11 2.04 3.79 -10.38
C THR A 11 3.43 4.35 -10.05
N GLU A 12 3.79 5.48 -10.66
CA GLU A 12 5.07 6.15 -10.38
C GLU A 12 5.04 6.81 -9.01
N ALA A 13 3.91 7.42 -8.64
CA ALA A 13 3.71 7.92 -7.28
C ALA A 13 3.67 6.80 -6.24
N LEU A 14 3.09 5.64 -6.55
CA LEU A 14 3.19 4.44 -5.69
C LEU A 14 4.66 4.05 -5.48
N ARG A 15 5.40 3.81 -6.57
CA ARG A 15 6.80 3.38 -6.51
C ARG A 15 7.66 4.37 -5.76
N ARG A 16 7.59 5.66 -6.13
CA ARG A 16 8.33 6.73 -5.46
C ARG A 16 7.94 6.85 -3.99
N GLY A 17 6.65 6.83 -3.68
CA GLY A 17 6.13 6.92 -2.32
C GLY A 17 6.66 5.80 -1.43
N THR A 18 6.71 4.58 -1.96
CA THR A 18 7.25 3.42 -1.26
C THR A 18 8.76 3.50 -1.11
N GLU A 19 9.51 3.63 -2.21
CA GLU A 19 10.98 3.55 -2.22
C GLU A 19 11.66 4.72 -1.51
N GLU A 20 11.03 5.91 -1.47
CA GLU A 20 11.51 7.08 -0.73
C GLU A 20 10.93 7.18 0.69
N ALA A 21 10.14 6.20 1.13
CA ALA A 21 9.42 6.23 2.41
C ALA A 21 8.64 7.56 2.62
N ASN A 22 7.85 7.96 1.63
CA ASN A 22 7.11 9.22 1.64
C ASN A 22 5.63 9.00 1.99
N ALA A 23 5.31 9.08 3.28
CA ALA A 23 3.98 8.86 3.82
C ALA A 23 2.91 9.75 3.17
N ALA A 24 3.21 11.03 2.93
CA ALA A 24 2.27 11.97 2.31
C ALA A 24 1.92 11.55 0.87
N THR A 25 2.92 11.12 0.09
CA THR A 25 2.72 10.64 -1.27
C THR A 25 1.87 9.37 -1.26
N LEU A 26 2.21 8.38 -0.42
CA LEU A 26 1.44 7.13 -0.29
C LEU A 26 -0.01 7.39 0.12
N THR A 27 -0.22 8.22 1.13
CA THR A 27 -1.54 8.59 1.66
C THR A 27 -2.39 9.32 0.60
N SER A 28 -1.77 10.11 -0.28
CA SER A 28 -2.47 10.81 -1.35
C SER A 28 -3.11 9.87 -2.39
N LEU A 29 -2.65 8.61 -2.50
CA LEU A 29 -3.18 7.62 -3.44
C LEU A 29 -4.55 7.08 -3.03
N TYR A 30 -4.92 7.22 -1.75
CA TYR A 30 -6.17 6.68 -1.20
C TYR A 30 -7.33 7.65 -1.38
N ALA A 31 -8.54 7.11 -1.58
CA ALA A 31 -9.79 7.84 -1.42
C ALA A 31 -10.02 8.22 0.06
N ASP A 32 -10.92 9.16 0.32
CA ASP A 32 -11.19 9.63 1.69
C ASP A 32 -11.82 8.51 2.56
N ASP A 33 -12.62 7.65 1.93
CA ASP A 33 -13.37 6.53 2.50
C ASP A 33 -12.68 5.17 2.30
N ALA A 34 -11.40 5.15 1.93
CA ALA A 34 -10.69 3.93 1.61
C ALA A 34 -10.52 3.00 2.83
N GLU A 35 -10.45 1.70 2.58
CA GLU A 35 -10.10 0.70 3.60
C GLU A 35 -8.76 0.06 3.28
N LEU A 36 -7.94 -0.13 4.32
CA LEU A 36 -6.73 -0.95 4.27
C LEU A 36 -6.87 -2.11 5.24
N ARG A 37 -6.53 -3.31 4.79
CA ARG A 37 -6.46 -4.53 5.58
C ARG A 37 -5.05 -5.09 5.54
N VAL A 38 -4.46 -5.30 6.71
CA VAL A 38 -3.14 -5.91 6.86
C VAL A 38 -3.29 -7.28 7.50
N VAL A 39 -2.63 -8.26 6.89
CA VAL A 39 -2.50 -9.62 7.38
C VAL A 39 -1.01 -9.96 7.51
N ASP A 40 -0.57 -10.23 8.73
CA ASP A 40 0.81 -10.60 9.03
C ASP A 40 0.88 -11.55 10.26
N ARG A 41 2.09 -11.80 10.76
CA ARG A 41 2.32 -12.64 11.94
C ARG A 41 1.62 -12.15 13.23
N ASN A 42 1.32 -10.84 13.32
CA ASN A 42 0.67 -10.21 14.47
C ASN A 42 -0.84 -10.03 14.28
N THR A 43 -1.29 -9.92 13.03
CA THR A 43 -2.64 -9.53 12.61
C THR A 43 -3.20 -10.58 11.67
N GLN A 44 -3.38 -11.78 12.21
CA GLN A 44 -3.65 -13.01 11.45
C GLN A 44 -5.00 -12.96 10.69
N PRO A 45 -5.23 -13.86 9.70
CA PRO A 45 -6.44 -13.84 8.87
C PRO A 45 -7.79 -13.84 9.62
N SER A 46 -7.83 -14.40 10.84
CA SER A 46 -9.04 -14.41 11.67
C SER A 46 -9.31 -13.07 12.37
N HIS A 47 -8.28 -12.25 12.57
CA HIS A 47 -8.33 -10.95 13.25
C HIS A 47 -7.34 -9.97 12.59
N PRO A 48 -7.55 -9.61 11.30
CA PRO A 48 -6.66 -8.71 10.59
C PRO A 48 -6.76 -7.30 11.16
N LYS A 49 -5.70 -6.50 10.96
CA LYS A 49 -5.77 -5.06 11.25
C LYS A 49 -6.49 -4.37 10.09
N VAL A 50 -7.54 -3.63 10.41
CA VAL A 50 -8.31 -2.85 9.43
C VAL A 50 -8.21 -1.38 9.81
N MET A 51 -7.95 -0.53 8.82
CA MET A 51 -7.86 0.92 8.96
C MET A 51 -8.84 1.57 8.00
N HIS A 52 -9.62 2.52 8.50
CA HIS A 52 -10.71 3.15 7.77
C HIS A 52 -10.40 4.63 7.51
N GLY A 53 -10.46 4.98 6.24
CA GLY A 53 -10.26 6.32 5.72
C GLY A 53 -8.82 6.80 5.73
N ARG A 54 -8.59 7.92 5.06
CA ARG A 54 -7.25 8.46 4.83
C ARG A 54 -6.50 8.84 6.12
N SER A 55 -7.23 9.18 7.19
CA SER A 55 -6.60 9.57 8.47
C SER A 55 -5.89 8.39 9.15
N GLU A 56 -6.56 7.24 9.28
CA GLU A 56 -5.96 6.07 9.93
C GLU A 56 -4.87 5.44 9.07
N ILE A 57 -5.09 5.41 7.75
CA ILE A 57 -4.11 4.94 6.77
C ILE A 57 -2.86 5.84 6.77
N GLY A 58 -3.06 7.16 6.84
CA GLY A 58 -1.96 8.13 6.91
C GLY A 58 -1.12 7.94 8.17
N ALA A 59 -1.75 7.79 9.33
CA ALA A 59 -1.04 7.54 10.58
C ALA A 59 -0.23 6.22 10.54
N MET A 60 -0.72 5.20 9.84
CA MET A 60 0.03 3.96 9.62
C MET A 60 1.26 4.19 8.75
N TYR A 61 1.14 4.95 7.65
CA TYR A 61 2.29 5.28 6.81
C TYR A 61 3.29 6.20 7.50
N ASP A 62 2.84 7.17 8.31
CA ASP A 62 3.75 8.01 9.10
C ASP A 62 4.60 7.15 10.04
N ASP A 63 3.99 6.16 10.70
CA ASP A 63 4.72 5.21 11.55
C ASP A 63 5.69 4.35 10.74
N VAL A 64 5.25 3.72 9.64
CA VAL A 64 6.11 2.86 8.81
C VAL A 64 7.27 3.63 8.19
N CYS A 65 7.01 4.79 7.59
CA CYS A 65 8.02 5.63 6.94
C CYS A 65 8.98 6.30 7.94
N SER A 66 8.63 6.36 9.23
CA SER A 66 9.55 6.84 10.27
C SER A 66 10.60 5.81 10.69
N ARG A 67 10.41 4.53 10.33
CA ARG A 67 11.33 3.45 10.67
C ARG A 67 12.51 3.48 9.71
N GLU A 68 13.69 3.21 10.22
CA GLU A 68 14.85 2.98 9.36
C GLU A 68 14.67 1.61 8.69
N MET A 69 14.29 1.61 7.41
CA MET A 69 14.00 0.41 6.62
C MET A 69 14.15 0.76 5.14
N THR A 70 14.68 -0.16 4.35
CA THR A 70 14.66 -0.03 2.89
C THR A 70 13.35 -0.60 2.34
N HIS A 71 12.82 0.02 1.30
CA HIS A 71 11.61 -0.39 0.62
C HIS A 71 11.87 -0.47 -0.88
N LYS A 72 11.41 -1.54 -1.53
CA LYS A 72 11.55 -1.70 -2.98
C LYS A 72 10.31 -2.32 -3.58
N VAL A 73 9.72 -1.66 -4.57
CA VAL A 73 8.60 -2.25 -5.33
C VAL A 73 9.18 -3.20 -6.38
N GLU A 74 8.90 -4.49 -6.24
CA GLU A 74 9.45 -5.53 -7.11
C GLU A 74 8.65 -5.65 -8.41
N GLN A 75 7.34 -5.88 -8.31
CA GLN A 75 6.43 -5.98 -9.45
C GLN A 75 5.21 -5.12 -9.20
N CYS A 76 4.65 -4.52 -10.25
CA CYS A 76 3.40 -3.79 -10.19
C CYS A 76 2.62 -4.02 -11.50
N VAL A 77 1.37 -4.45 -11.38
CA VAL A 77 0.46 -4.69 -12.50
C VAL A 77 -0.80 -3.87 -12.27
N VAL A 78 -1.26 -3.17 -13.30
CA VAL A 78 -2.52 -2.44 -13.31
C VAL A 78 -3.40 -3.03 -14.40
N GLN A 79 -4.62 -3.42 -14.05
CA GLN A 79 -5.62 -3.93 -14.97
C GLN A 79 -6.99 -3.31 -14.66
N GLY A 80 -7.39 -2.31 -15.45
CA GLY A 80 -8.61 -1.55 -15.17
C GLY A 80 -8.54 -0.90 -13.79
N ASP A 81 -9.54 -1.17 -12.96
CA ASP A 81 -9.63 -0.65 -11.58
C ASP A 81 -8.99 -1.59 -10.54
N GLN A 82 -8.06 -2.44 -10.96
CA GLN A 82 -7.34 -3.37 -10.08
C GLN A 82 -5.83 -3.14 -10.18
N VAL A 83 -5.16 -3.13 -9.02
CA VAL A 83 -3.70 -3.05 -8.92
C VAL A 83 -3.21 -4.20 -8.06
N ALA A 84 -2.13 -4.86 -8.50
CA ALA A 84 -1.40 -5.82 -7.70
C ALA A 84 0.08 -5.44 -7.69
N PHE A 85 0.70 -5.42 -6.52
CA PHE A 85 2.15 -5.20 -6.42
C PHE A 85 2.79 -6.04 -5.33
N THR A 86 4.10 -6.22 -5.44
CA THR A 86 4.94 -6.81 -4.41
C THR A 86 6.00 -5.83 -3.98
N GLU A 87 6.34 -5.86 -2.70
CA GLU A 87 7.31 -4.99 -2.07
C GLU A 87 8.25 -5.82 -1.20
N SER A 88 9.55 -5.62 -1.36
CA SER A 88 10.57 -6.15 -0.46
C SER A 88 11.02 -5.04 0.49
N CYS A 89 11.13 -5.39 1.77
CA CYS A 89 11.66 -4.52 2.79
C CYS A 89 12.81 -5.20 3.54
N GLU A 90 13.81 -4.42 3.95
CA GLU A 90 14.92 -4.90 4.78
C GLU A 90 15.18 -3.91 5.92
N TYR A 91 15.16 -4.42 7.15
CA TYR A 91 15.50 -3.70 8.36
C TYR A 91 17.03 -3.63 8.56
N PRO A 92 17.55 -2.70 9.38
CA PRO A 92 18.99 -2.52 9.57
C PRO A 92 19.69 -3.73 10.23
N ASP A 93 18.92 -4.55 10.95
CA ASP A 93 19.38 -5.81 11.54
C ASP A 93 19.38 -6.98 10.54
N GLY A 94 18.96 -6.74 9.28
CA GLY A 94 18.90 -7.71 8.21
C GLY A 94 17.59 -8.50 8.14
N VAL A 95 16.63 -8.27 9.04
CA VAL A 95 15.30 -8.90 8.94
C VAL A 95 14.61 -8.44 7.67
N ARG A 96 14.09 -9.38 6.88
CA ARG A 96 13.36 -9.07 5.65
C ARG A 96 11.86 -9.27 5.80
N VAL A 97 11.13 -8.49 5.02
CA VAL A 97 9.69 -8.60 4.84
C VAL A 97 9.38 -8.63 3.36
N LEU A 98 8.56 -9.58 2.93
CA LEU A 98 7.95 -9.58 1.61
C LEU A 98 6.45 -9.30 1.76
N ALA A 99 6.00 -8.22 1.14
CA ALA A 99 4.59 -7.86 1.09
C ALA A 99 4.01 -8.12 -0.30
N SER A 100 2.76 -8.57 -0.34
CA SER A 100 1.95 -8.64 -1.55
C SER A 100 0.62 -7.93 -1.32
N SER A 101 0.25 -7.10 -2.28
CA SER A 101 -0.87 -6.18 -2.16
C SER A 101 -1.83 -6.35 -3.32
N MET A 102 -3.14 -6.41 -3.01
CA MET A 102 -4.23 -6.37 -3.98
C MET A 102 -5.11 -5.15 -3.67
N ILE A 103 -5.39 -4.35 -4.70
CA ILE A 103 -6.02 -3.04 -4.58
C ILE A 103 -7.17 -2.91 -5.57
N SER A 104 -8.29 -2.35 -5.09
CA SER A 104 -9.38 -1.85 -5.93
C SER A 104 -9.37 -0.33 -5.99
N LEU A 105 -9.67 0.20 -7.18
CA LEU A 105 -9.65 1.61 -7.48
C LEU A 105 -11.05 2.17 -7.74
N ARG A 106 -11.20 3.48 -7.50
CA ARG A 106 -12.30 4.32 -8.00
C ARG A 106 -11.71 5.66 -8.40
N ASP A 107 -11.87 6.02 -9.67
CA ASP A 107 -11.34 7.27 -10.23
C ASP A 107 -9.82 7.45 -9.99
N GLY A 108 -9.07 6.36 -10.13
CA GLY A 108 -7.61 6.34 -9.93
C GLY A 108 -7.16 6.43 -8.48
N LYS A 109 -8.09 6.37 -7.52
CA LYS A 109 -7.80 6.33 -6.07
C LYS A 109 -8.08 4.97 -5.47
N ILE A 110 -7.27 4.56 -4.51
CA ILE A 110 -7.43 3.32 -3.76
C ILE A 110 -8.67 3.42 -2.89
N ILE A 111 -9.62 2.48 -3.02
CA ILE A 111 -10.80 2.37 -2.16
C ILE A 111 -10.77 1.12 -1.26
N ASP A 112 -10.07 0.08 -1.69
CA ASP A 112 -9.82 -1.13 -0.89
C ASP A 112 -8.40 -1.61 -1.17
N HIS A 113 -7.67 -1.97 -0.13
CA HIS A 113 -6.32 -2.50 -0.21
C HIS A 113 -6.18 -3.63 0.80
N THR A 114 -5.84 -4.83 0.32
CA THR A 114 -5.42 -5.94 1.17
C THR A 114 -3.92 -6.17 1.01
N MET A 115 -3.17 -6.08 2.10
CA MET A 115 -1.72 -6.32 2.16
C MET A 115 -1.44 -7.56 3.03
N ILE A 116 -0.70 -8.51 2.46
CA ILE A 116 -0.23 -9.71 3.16
C ILE A 116 1.28 -9.62 3.31
N GLN A 117 1.80 -9.86 4.51
CA GLN A 117 3.23 -9.78 4.81
C GLN A 117 3.77 -11.12 5.31
N ALA A 118 4.89 -11.53 4.75
CA ALA A 118 5.73 -12.61 5.26
C ALA A 118 7.03 -12.02 5.81
N TRP A 119 7.46 -12.47 6.98
CA TRP A 119 8.63 -11.98 7.69
C TRP A 119 9.67 -13.09 7.85
N ASP A 120 10.95 -12.74 7.85
CA ASP A 120 11.98 -13.62 8.40
C ASP A 120 11.75 -13.84 9.91
N GLU A 121 12.11 -15.04 10.39
CA GLU A 121 12.02 -15.46 11.80
C GLU A 121 13.41 -15.51 12.47
#